data_AF-A0A1F2ZZ72-F1
#
_entry.id   AF-A0A1F2ZZ72-F1
#
_cell.length_a   1.000
_cell.length_b   1.000
_cell.length_c   1.000
_cell.angle_alpha   90.00
_cell.angle_beta   90.00
_cell.angle_gamma   90.00
#
_symmetry.space_group_name_H-M   'P 1'
#
loop_
_entity.id
_entity.type
_entity.pdbx_description
1 polymer ?
#
loop_
_entity_poly.entity_id
_entity_poly.type
_entity_poly.pdbx_seq_one_letter_code
_entity_poly.pdbx_strand_id
1 'polypeptide(L)'
;MPDRIDDYRRFISSKAVTAEERGLSEIPPLKKHLFPFQRHCVEFGLRVGSWGLYLDTGLGKTACELEWARHAAEASNGKALILTPLAVARQIEREGIRWGYDIRVIRDQSEAGPGVNVCNYDRLDKLDPDAFGAVALDEASILKSFTGKTTYGAIRTTKRMPSSRP
;
A
#
# COMPACT_ATOMS: atom_id res chain seq x y z
N MET A 1 44.60 21.65 7.62
CA MET A 1 43.51 21.20 8.52
C MET A 1 42.38 20.76 7.63
N PRO A 2 41.91 19.51 7.69
CA PRO A 2 40.67 19.13 6.99
C PRO A 2 39.54 20.02 7.49
N ASP A 3 38.72 20.54 6.57
CA ASP A 3 37.60 21.39 6.93
C ASP A 3 36.55 20.53 7.64
N ARG A 4 36.44 20.69 8.97
CA ARG A 4 35.53 19.92 9.83
C ARG A 4 34.07 20.01 9.37
N ILE A 5 33.70 21.06 8.65
CA ILE A 5 32.35 21.22 8.08
C ILE A 5 32.12 20.26 6.91
N ASP A 6 33.11 20.06 6.04
CA ASP A 6 32.98 19.14 4.91
C ASP A 6 33.03 17.68 5.33
N ASP A 7 33.82 17.35 6.35
CA ASP A 7 33.81 16.02 6.97
C ASP A 7 32.46 15.74 7.66
N TYR A 8 31.89 16.73 8.34
CA TYR A 8 30.57 16.62 8.95
C TYR A 8 29.47 16.46 7.90
N ARG A 9 29.50 17.24 6.81
CA ARG A 9 28.53 17.09 5.70
C ARG A 9 28.63 15.72 5.04
N ARG A 10 29.84 15.22 4.79
CA ARG A 10 30.07 13.89 4.22
C ARG A 10 29.56 12.79 5.16
N PHE A 11 29.77 12.94 6.46
CA PHE A 11 29.23 12.04 7.46
C PHE A 11 27.69 12.02 7.45
N ILE A 12 27.03 13.18 7.45
CA ILE A 12 25.55 13.25 7.35
C ILE A 12 25.04 12.67 6.03
N SER A 13 25.66 13.00 4.90
CA SER A 13 25.29 12.45 3.59
C SER A 13 25.45 10.93 3.53
N SER A 14 26.47 10.35 4.19
CA SER A 14 26.65 8.89 4.27
C SER A 14 25.57 8.19 5.12
N LYS A 15 24.84 8.94 5.94
CA LYS A 15 23.72 8.44 6.76
C LYS A 15 22.36 8.72 6.13
N ALA A 16 22.32 9.43 5.00
CA ALA A 16 21.10 9.63 4.24
C ALA A 16 20.67 8.30 3.62
N VAL A 17 19.70 7.63 4.25
CA VAL A 17 19.05 6.45 3.69
C VAL A 17 18.00 6.95 2.71
N THR A 18 18.35 6.99 1.43
CA THR A 18 17.37 7.21 0.38
C THR A 18 16.71 5.87 0.05
N ALA A 19 15.41 5.76 0.30
CA ALA A 19 14.65 4.61 -0.17
C ALA A 19 14.67 4.62 -1.70
N GLU A 20 15.11 3.52 -2.32
CA GLU A 20 15.02 3.36 -3.77
C GLU A 20 13.55 3.37 -4.20
N GLU A 21 13.23 4.14 -5.24
CA GLU A 21 11.92 4.11 -5.87
C GLU A 21 11.75 2.77 -6.62
N ARG A 22 10.76 1.98 -6.20
CA ARG A 22 10.48 0.63 -6.76
C ARG A 22 9.06 0.50 -7.31
N GLY A 23 8.34 1.61 -7.36
CA GLY A 23 6.99 1.69 -7.88
C GLY A 23 6.97 2.06 -9.37
N LEU A 24 5.93 2.78 -9.76
CA LEU A 24 5.66 3.17 -11.14
C LEU A 24 6.55 4.33 -11.57
N SER A 25 7.12 4.21 -12.78
CA SER A 25 7.85 5.28 -13.46
C SER A 25 6.93 6.37 -14.02
N GLU A 26 5.70 6.00 -14.38
CA GLU A 26 4.67 6.90 -14.88
C GLU A 26 3.39 6.71 -14.07
N ILE A 27 2.84 7.80 -13.52
CA ILE A 27 1.64 7.72 -12.69
C ILE A 27 0.39 7.83 -13.59
N PRO A 28 -0.45 6.77 -13.65
CA PRO A 28 -1.68 6.81 -14.42
C PRO A 28 -2.69 7.83 -13.85
N PRO A 29 -3.71 8.23 -14.63
CA PRO A 29 -4.74 9.14 -14.16
C PRO A 29 -5.46 8.62 -12.91
N LEU A 30 -5.42 9.43 -11.84
CA LEU A 30 -6.12 9.14 -10.60
C LEU A 30 -7.58 9.58 -10.64
N LYS A 31 -8.48 8.86 -9.95
CA LYS A 31 -9.90 9.22 -9.83
C LYS A 31 -10.11 10.65 -9.29
N LYS A 32 -11.18 11.28 -9.77
CA LYS A 32 -11.49 12.71 -9.53
C LYS A 32 -12.06 13.01 -8.13
N HIS A 33 -12.48 11.99 -7.39
CA HIS A 33 -13.04 12.16 -6.04
C HIS A 33 -11.97 12.52 -4.99
N LEU A 34 -10.70 12.24 -5.30
CA LEU A 34 -9.58 12.56 -4.43
C LEU A 34 -9.35 14.07 -4.37
N PHE A 35 -9.22 14.59 -3.16
CA PHE A 35 -8.72 15.94 -2.93
C PHE A 35 -7.29 16.10 -3.45
N PRO A 36 -6.84 17.32 -3.79
CA PRO A 36 -5.49 17.55 -4.31
C PRO A 36 -4.38 16.95 -3.44
N PHE A 37 -4.48 17.08 -2.11
CA PHE A 37 -3.48 16.51 -1.20
C PHE A 37 -3.47 14.97 -1.21
N GLN A 38 -4.65 14.35 -1.31
CA GLN A 38 -4.78 12.89 -1.39
C GLN A 38 -4.15 12.36 -2.68
N ARG A 39 -4.36 13.07 -3.80
CA ARG A 39 -3.72 12.74 -5.08
C ARG A 39 -2.20 12.74 -4.96
N HIS A 40 -1.62 13.77 -4.33
CA HIS A 40 -0.18 13.82 -4.10
C HIS A 40 0.32 12.66 -3.23
N CYS A 41 -0.43 12.26 -2.19
CA CYS A 41 -0.08 11.09 -1.39
C CYS A 41 -0.08 9.81 -2.23
N VAL A 42 -1.11 9.61 -3.06
CA VAL A 42 -1.22 8.42 -3.94
C VAL A 42 -0.13 8.41 -5.00
N GLU A 43 0.14 9.55 -5.67
CA GLU A 43 1.23 9.69 -6.64
C GLU A 43 2.58 9.34 -6.01
N PHE A 44 2.85 9.84 -4.80
CA PHE A 44 4.05 9.49 -4.04
C PHE A 44 4.12 7.99 -3.77
N GLY A 45 3.05 7.40 -3.20
CA GLY A 45 2.99 5.98 -2.87
C GLY A 45 3.15 5.06 -4.09
N LEU A 46 2.56 5.43 -5.23
CA LEU A 46 2.69 4.70 -6.49
C LEU A 46 4.11 4.78 -7.05
N ARG A 47 4.80 5.92 -6.92
CA ARG A 47 6.18 6.07 -7.40
C ARG A 47 7.19 5.30 -6.55
N VAL A 48 7.08 5.37 -5.23
CA VAL A 48 8.05 4.71 -4.34
C VAL A 48 7.76 3.21 -4.18
N GLY A 49 6.51 2.78 -4.37
CA GLY A 49 6.05 1.40 -4.27
C GLY A 49 5.75 0.97 -2.82
N SER A 50 6.73 1.09 -1.93
CA SER A 50 6.57 0.82 -0.49
C SER A 50 6.56 2.11 0.32
N TRP A 51 5.46 2.38 1.02
CA TRP A 51 5.23 3.67 1.68
C TRP A 51 4.33 3.54 2.91
N GLY A 52 4.23 4.62 3.68
CA GLY A 52 3.29 4.77 4.79
C GLY A 52 2.45 6.03 4.62
N LEU A 53 1.14 5.93 4.88
CA LEU A 53 0.19 7.04 4.81
C LEU A 53 -0.17 7.53 6.23
N TYR A 54 0.40 8.65 6.64
CA TYR A 54 0.22 9.22 7.98
C TYR A 54 -0.70 10.46 7.98
N LEU A 55 -1.90 10.32 7.43
CA LEU A 55 -2.93 11.37 7.55
C LEU A 55 -3.62 11.32 8.92
N ASP A 56 -4.23 12.42 9.34
CA ASP A 56 -5.14 12.41 10.49
C ASP A 56 -6.46 11.71 10.17
N THR A 57 -7.21 11.36 11.21
CA THR A 57 -8.56 10.80 11.09
C THR A 57 -9.48 11.77 10.35
N GLY A 58 -10.35 11.25 9.48
CA GLY A 58 -11.29 12.07 8.71
C GLY A 58 -10.72 12.68 7.42
N LEU A 59 -9.41 12.58 7.17
CA LEU A 59 -8.80 13.07 5.93
C LEU A 59 -8.92 12.12 4.73
N GLY A 60 -9.75 11.07 4.82
CA GLY A 60 -10.02 10.14 3.71
C GLY A 60 -8.85 9.24 3.33
N LYS A 61 -8.24 8.56 4.32
CA LYS A 61 -7.20 7.55 4.08
C LYS A 61 -7.67 6.42 3.17
N THR A 62 -8.89 5.93 3.40
CA THR A 62 -9.50 4.86 2.62
C THR A 62 -9.52 5.18 1.13
N ALA A 63 -9.85 6.42 0.75
CA ALA A 63 -9.83 6.86 -0.63
C ALA A 63 -8.43 6.77 -1.26
N CYS A 64 -7.38 7.14 -0.51
CA CYS A 64 -6.00 7.02 -0.95
C CYS A 64 -5.57 5.55 -1.09
N GLU A 65 -5.93 4.73 -0.10
CA GLU A 65 -5.62 3.30 -0.07
C GLU A 65 -6.27 2.55 -1.23
N LEU A 66 -7.55 2.82 -1.50
CA LEU A 66 -8.29 2.23 -2.62
C LEU A 66 -7.69 2.63 -3.97
N GLU A 67 -7.34 3.91 -4.16
CA GLU A 67 -6.75 4.36 -5.43
C GLU A 67 -5.36 3.76 -5.64
N TRP A 68 -4.53 3.72 -4.58
CA TRP A 68 -3.23 3.07 -4.64
C TRP A 68 -3.37 1.57 -4.94
N ALA A 69 -4.23 0.86 -4.22
CA ALA A 69 -4.43 -0.58 -4.35
C ALA A 69 -4.90 -0.96 -5.76
N ARG A 70 -5.79 -0.15 -6.35
CA ARG A 70 -6.23 -0.34 -7.74
C ARG A 70 -5.06 -0.33 -8.71
N HIS A 71 -4.29 0.76 -8.74
CA HIS A 71 -3.18 0.90 -9.68
C HIS A 71 -2.05 -0.09 -9.40
N ALA A 72 -1.78 -0.37 -8.13
CA ALA A 72 -0.79 -1.36 -7.71
C ALA A 72 -1.18 -2.77 -8.16
N ALA A 73 -2.47 -3.12 -8.10
CA ALA A 73 -2.98 -4.38 -8.66
C ALA A 73 -2.84 -4.42 -10.19
N GLU A 74 -3.29 -3.36 -10.88
CA GLU A 74 -3.23 -3.24 -12.35
C GLU A 74 -1.79 -3.37 -12.88
N ALA A 75 -0.81 -2.80 -12.16
CA ALA A 75 0.59 -2.86 -12.53
C ALA A 75 1.30 -4.18 -12.14
N SER A 76 0.65 -5.07 -11.38
CA SER A 76 1.26 -6.30 -10.88
C SER A 76 0.58 -7.55 -11.45
N ASN A 77 -0.14 -8.32 -10.63
CA ASN A 77 -0.82 -9.55 -11.02
C ASN A 77 -2.34 -9.39 -11.11
N GLY A 78 -2.84 -8.16 -11.06
CA GLY A 78 -4.27 -7.83 -11.10
C GLY A 78 -5.00 -8.00 -9.77
N LYS A 79 -4.32 -8.37 -8.67
CA LYS A 79 -4.95 -8.57 -7.36
C LYS A 79 -4.26 -7.76 -6.27
N ALA A 80 -5.02 -6.92 -5.58
CA ALA A 80 -4.59 -6.27 -4.34
C ALA A 80 -5.31 -6.90 -3.14
N LEU A 81 -4.63 -6.86 -1.99
CA LEU A 81 -5.17 -7.19 -0.68
C LEU A 81 -5.13 -5.95 0.23
N ILE A 82 -6.25 -5.62 0.87
CA ILE A 82 -6.32 -4.66 1.97
C ILE A 82 -6.62 -5.47 3.24
N LEU A 83 -5.71 -5.43 4.21
CA LEU A 83 -5.92 -5.99 5.54
C LEU A 83 -6.39 -4.90 6.49
N THR A 84 -7.49 -5.14 7.20
CA THR A 84 -8.16 -4.13 8.03
C THR A 84 -8.73 -4.74 9.31
N PRO A 85 -9.04 -3.97 10.38
CA PRO A 85 -9.78 -4.47 11.53
C PRO A 85 -11.16 -5.05 11.14
N LEU A 86 -11.64 -6.05 11.90
CA LEU A 86 -12.86 -6.81 11.58
C LEU A 86 -14.09 -5.93 11.26
N ALA A 87 -14.30 -4.85 12.02
CA ALA A 87 -15.47 -3.99 11.87
C ALA A 87 -15.42 -3.06 10.66
N VAL A 88 -14.27 -2.96 9.97
CA VAL A 88 -14.00 -1.91 8.97
C VAL A 88 -14.08 -2.45 7.54
N ALA A 89 -13.89 -3.75 7.32
CA ALA A 89 -13.88 -4.36 5.97
C ALA A 89 -15.10 -4.00 5.10
N ARG A 90 -16.31 -4.08 5.66
CA ARG A 90 -17.54 -3.73 4.94
C ARG A 90 -17.69 -2.24 4.69
N GLN A 91 -17.08 -1.39 5.51
CA GLN A 91 -17.07 0.06 5.28
C GLN A 91 -16.17 0.39 4.09
N ILE A 92 -14.97 -0.20 4.02
CA ILE A 92 -14.05 -0.04 2.89
C ILE A 92 -14.71 -0.53 1.59
N GLU A 93 -15.35 -1.70 1.61
CA GLU A 93 -16.08 -2.23 0.44
C GLU A 93 -17.18 -1.27 -0.03
N ARG A 94 -18.01 -0.74 0.87
CA ARG A 94 -19.06 0.23 0.51
C ARG A 94 -18.49 1.51 -0.10
N GLU A 95 -17.38 2.00 0.44
CA GLU A 95 -16.69 3.18 -0.09
C GLU A 95 -16.07 2.88 -1.47
N GLY A 96 -15.45 1.72 -1.64
CA GLY A 96 -14.92 1.28 -2.92
C GLY A 96 -16.01 1.15 -3.99
N ILE A 97 -17.15 0.54 -3.66
CA ILE A 97 -18.31 0.45 -4.56
C ILE A 97 -18.83 1.86 -4.91
N ARG A 98 -18.97 2.75 -3.91
CA ARG A 98 -19.42 4.14 -4.13
C ARG A 98 -18.57 4.86 -5.17
N TRP A 99 -17.26 4.64 -5.18
CA TRP A 99 -16.32 5.28 -6.10
C TRP A 99 -16.02 4.46 -7.35
N GLY A 100 -16.67 3.30 -7.53
CA GLY A 100 -16.54 2.45 -8.71
C GLY A 100 -15.19 1.74 -8.79
N TYR A 101 -14.73 1.18 -7.68
CA TYR A 101 -13.63 0.22 -7.64
C TYR A 101 -14.19 -1.21 -7.77
N ASP A 102 -13.47 -2.09 -8.46
CA ASP A 102 -13.73 -3.54 -8.36
C ASP A 102 -13.19 -4.01 -7.01
N ILE A 103 -14.10 -4.26 -6.07
CA ILE A 103 -13.77 -4.53 -4.67
C ILE A 103 -14.69 -5.60 -4.08
N ARG A 104 -14.15 -6.42 -3.18
CA ARG A 104 -14.89 -7.47 -2.47
C ARG A 104 -14.29 -7.76 -1.10
N VAL A 105 -15.13 -8.01 -0.10
CA VAL A 105 -14.70 -8.61 1.17
C VAL A 105 -14.57 -10.12 0.99
N ILE A 106 -13.39 -10.67 1.30
CA ILE A 106 -13.08 -12.10 1.24
C ILE A 106 -12.91 -12.71 2.63
N ARG A 107 -13.26 -13.99 2.79
CA ARG A 107 -13.12 -14.76 4.04
C ARG A 107 -11.93 -15.72 4.04
N ASP A 108 -11.49 -16.14 2.86
CA ASP A 108 -10.36 -17.03 2.63
C ASP A 108 -9.86 -16.89 1.18
N GLN A 109 -8.76 -17.59 0.87
CA GLN A 109 -8.08 -17.51 -0.42
C GLN A 109 -8.96 -17.92 -1.62
N SER A 110 -9.97 -18.77 -1.43
CA SER A 110 -10.82 -19.25 -2.53
C SER A 110 -11.74 -18.16 -3.09
N GLU A 111 -12.04 -17.14 -2.29
CA GLU A 111 -12.86 -15.98 -2.68
C GLU A 111 -12.03 -14.88 -3.37
N ALA A 112 -10.69 -15.00 -3.39
CA ALA A 112 -9.78 -13.98 -3.90
C ALA A 112 -9.85 -13.85 -5.44
N GLY A 113 -10.24 -12.68 -5.92
CA GLY A 113 -10.43 -12.37 -7.34
C GLY A 113 -9.55 -11.22 -7.84
N PRO A 114 -9.61 -10.90 -9.14
CA PRO A 114 -9.10 -9.65 -9.68
C PRO A 114 -9.68 -8.42 -8.95
N GLY A 115 -8.92 -7.33 -8.96
CA GLY A 115 -9.28 -6.09 -8.28
C GLY A 115 -8.82 -6.06 -6.82
N VAL A 116 -9.57 -5.34 -5.99
CA VAL A 116 -9.25 -5.11 -4.57
C VAL A 116 -9.97 -6.14 -3.71
N ASN A 117 -9.22 -6.92 -2.96
CA ASN A 117 -9.75 -7.88 -2.00
C ASN A 117 -9.55 -7.31 -0.60
N VAL A 118 -10.58 -7.30 0.23
CA VAL A 118 -10.52 -6.80 1.61
C VAL A 118 -10.68 -7.97 2.57
N CYS A 119 -9.76 -8.13 3.50
CA CYS A 119 -9.85 -9.17 4.53
C CYS A 119 -9.50 -8.62 5.91
N ASN A 120 -10.00 -9.28 6.95
CA ASN A 120 -9.66 -8.91 8.31
C ASN A 120 -8.35 -9.57 8.76
N TYR A 121 -7.63 -8.91 9.67
CA TYR A 121 -6.39 -9.48 10.22
C TYR A 121 -6.57 -10.86 10.88
N ASP A 122 -7.70 -11.13 11.53
CA ASP A 122 -7.96 -12.41 12.21
C ASP A 122 -8.05 -13.62 11.27
N ARG A 123 -8.09 -13.40 9.94
CA ARG A 123 -8.15 -14.46 8.92
C ARG A 123 -6.91 -14.52 8.05
N LEU A 124 -5.82 -13.86 8.45
CA LEU A 124 -4.57 -13.85 7.69
C LEU A 124 -4.03 -15.27 7.44
N ASP A 125 -4.25 -16.21 8.37
CA ASP A 125 -3.90 -17.62 8.25
C ASP A 125 -4.65 -18.37 7.14
N LYS A 126 -5.75 -17.80 6.63
CA LYS A 126 -6.58 -18.37 5.55
C LYS A 126 -6.25 -17.80 4.18
N LEU A 127 -5.25 -16.92 4.11
CA LEU A 127 -4.80 -16.27 2.90
C LEU A 127 -3.40 -16.74 2.53
N ASP A 128 -3.13 -16.76 1.23
CA ASP A 128 -1.79 -16.83 0.66
C ASP A 128 -1.37 -15.42 0.24
N PRO A 129 -0.50 -14.72 1.00
CA PRO A 129 -0.06 -13.38 0.67
C PRO A 129 0.63 -13.29 -0.70
N ASP A 130 1.30 -14.36 -1.15
CA ASP A 130 2.02 -14.37 -2.43
C ASP A 130 1.09 -14.38 -3.66
N ALA A 131 -0.21 -14.64 -3.45
CA ALA A 131 -1.24 -14.56 -4.47
C ALA A 131 -1.63 -13.11 -4.82
N PHE A 132 -1.20 -12.12 -4.04
CA PHE A 132 -1.51 -10.71 -4.25
C PHE A 132 -0.26 -9.95 -4.70
N GLY A 133 -0.40 -9.14 -5.77
CA GLY A 133 0.70 -8.34 -6.29
C GLY A 133 0.90 -7.02 -5.53
N ALA A 134 -0.09 -6.62 -4.74
CA ALA A 134 -0.06 -5.46 -3.87
C ALA A 134 -0.78 -5.76 -2.55
N VAL A 135 -0.24 -5.26 -1.44
CA VAL A 135 -0.82 -5.41 -0.10
C VAL A 135 -0.82 -4.06 0.60
N ALA A 136 -1.97 -3.65 1.12
CA ALA A 136 -2.14 -2.50 2.00
C ALA A 136 -2.56 -2.96 3.39
N LEU A 137 -2.11 -2.22 4.40
CA LEU A 137 -2.28 -2.53 5.82
C LEU A 137 -2.98 -1.34 6.49
N ASP A 138 -4.30 -1.41 6.56
CA ASP A 138 -5.09 -0.43 7.30
C ASP A 138 -4.88 -0.63 8.81
N GLU A 139 -4.73 0.47 9.53
CA GLU A 139 -4.37 0.49 10.96
C GLU A 139 -3.19 -0.44 11.33
N ALA A 140 -2.11 -0.41 10.53
CA ALA A 140 -0.91 -1.26 10.69
C ALA A 140 -0.23 -1.18 12.08
N SER A 141 -0.58 -0.20 12.92
CA SER A 141 -0.17 -0.14 14.32
C SER A 141 -0.55 -1.40 15.10
N ILE A 142 -1.64 -2.07 14.70
CA ILE A 142 -2.10 -3.33 15.27
C ILE A 142 -1.07 -4.46 15.09
N LEU A 143 -0.21 -4.41 14.06
CA LEU A 143 0.78 -5.46 13.82
C LEU A 143 1.83 -5.57 14.93
N LYS A 144 1.99 -4.53 15.76
CA LYS A 144 2.86 -4.57 16.94
C LYS A 144 2.36 -5.56 18.00
N SER A 145 1.05 -5.82 18.07
CA SER A 145 0.47 -6.83 18.96
C SER A 145 0.37 -8.21 18.31
N PHE A 146 0.40 -8.30 16.98
CA PHE A 146 0.36 -9.55 16.21
C PHE A 146 1.78 -10.04 15.86
N THR A 147 2.54 -10.49 16.87
CA THR A 147 3.94 -10.97 16.74
C THR A 147 4.10 -12.38 16.14
N GLY A 148 3.12 -12.86 15.37
CA GLY A 148 3.18 -14.18 14.72
C GLY A 148 4.07 -14.19 13.46
N LYS A 149 4.73 -15.31 13.18
CA LYS A 149 5.60 -15.51 11.98
C LYS A 149 4.87 -15.24 10.65
N THR A 150 3.54 -15.35 10.63
CA THR A 150 2.66 -15.12 9.47
C THR A 150 2.55 -13.64 9.10
N THR A 151 2.55 -12.73 10.09
CA THR A 151 2.42 -11.27 9.87
C THR A 151 3.60 -10.70 9.07
N TYR A 152 4.80 -11.21 9.32
CA TYR A 152 6.02 -10.77 8.61
C TYR A 152 6.10 -11.28 7.16
N GLY A 153 5.39 -12.37 6.84
CA GLY A 153 5.31 -12.89 5.46
C GLY A 153 4.64 -11.91 4.51
N ALA A 154 3.55 -11.26 4.95
CA ALA A 154 2.81 -10.27 4.17
C ALA A 154 3.54 -8.92 4.01
N ILE A 155 4.55 -8.63 4.85
CA ILE A 155 5.36 -7.40 4.79
C ILE A 155 6.42 -7.48 3.68
N ARG A 156 6.73 -8.69 3.19
CA ARG A 156 7.44 -8.83 1.92
C ARG A 156 6.41 -8.76 0.81
N THR A 157 6.78 -8.04 -0.25
CA THR A 157 6.25 -8.21 -1.60
C THR A 157 5.20 -7.19 -2.03
N THR A 158 5.66 -5.97 -2.36
CA THR A 158 5.40 -5.50 -3.73
C THR A 158 6.45 -6.19 -4.60
N LYS A 159 6.08 -7.23 -5.36
CA LYS A 159 6.98 -7.71 -6.43
C LYS A 159 7.19 -6.50 -7.32
N ARG A 160 8.46 -6.07 -7.45
CA ARG A 160 8.94 -4.94 -8.25
C ARG A 160 7.89 -4.53 -9.30
N MET A 161 7.20 -3.41 -9.09
CA MET A 161 6.23 -2.97 -10.10
C MET A 161 7.02 -2.71 -11.38
N PRO A 162 6.56 -3.19 -12.55
CA PRO A 162 7.29 -3.02 -13.79
C PRO A 162 7.54 -1.53 -14.01
N SER A 163 8.82 -1.16 -14.06
CA SER A 163 9.19 0.12 -14.65
C SER A 163 8.84 0.00 -16.13
N SER A 164 7.88 0.79 -16.61
CA SER A 164 7.67 0.92 -18.04
C SER A 164 8.95 1.47 -18.66
N ARG A 165 9.78 0.58 -19.21
CA ARG A 165 10.74 0.90 -20.26
C ARG A 165 10.44 -0.02 -21.44
N PRO A 166 10.52 0.49 -22.68
CA PRO A 166 10.27 -0.27 -23.90
C PRO A 166 11.20 -1.46 -24.03
#